data_AF-A0A5J4TMA7-F1
#
_entry.id   AF-A0A5J4TMA7-F1
#
_cell.length_a   1.000
_cell.length_b   1.000
_cell.length_c   1.000
_cell.angle_alpha   90.00
_cell.angle_beta   90.00
_cell.angle_gamma   90.00
#
_symmetry.space_group_name_H-M   'P 1'
#
loop_
_entity.id
_entity.type
_entity.pdbx_description
1 polymer ?
#
loop_
_entity_poly.entity_id
_entity_poly.type
_entity_poly.pdbx_seq_one_letter_code
_entity_poly.pdbx_strand_id
1 'polypeptide(L)'
;MQCKDWTISNYIGSPTQAKQVIVHHKKLNLKVKFVDMLTYLQPMELKQAAKDFGDGYDDKKGLFPYEAFNTDNVNEVLSKSEPFTMEDFNSSLKKTKICQKDYQIYLEDAKRFKNRWDYLQFYNEQDTYIMIKPLMTLISLQFKYKIDMFSFMSMAACSNAIKYAKAYEDFDINGVYPNFEDQSQKFYLTENYWQSKVRGYQLQDKHQRRDTTNNVQDKDFDIDVYHLIRSGITGGLSNVMHRVNRAGIDFIKRLYYNKEAKKVTVLTTDHRITHVVG
;
A
#
# COMPACT_ATOMS: atom_id res chain seq x y z
N MET A 1 -9.07 -24.77 -4.52
CA MET A 1 -7.72 -25.32 -4.76
C MET A 1 -6.80 -24.99 -3.59
N GLN A 2 -6.43 -25.96 -2.75
CA GLN A 2 -5.31 -25.79 -1.80
C GLN A 2 -4.05 -26.33 -2.48
N CYS A 3 -3.10 -25.45 -2.79
CA CYS A 3 -1.81 -25.86 -3.35
C CYS A 3 -0.99 -26.54 -2.24
N LYS A 4 -0.72 -27.84 -2.36
CA LYS A 4 -0.15 -28.66 -1.26
C LYS A 4 1.18 -28.14 -0.74
N ASP A 5 1.98 -27.50 -1.59
CA ASP A 5 3.34 -27.06 -1.26
C ASP A 5 3.46 -25.57 -0.91
N TRP A 6 2.38 -24.79 -0.96
CA TRP A 6 2.42 -23.34 -0.66
C TRP A 6 1.53 -22.97 0.52
N THR A 7 1.98 -22.02 1.34
CA THR A 7 1.22 -21.46 2.46
C THR A 7 1.22 -19.95 2.40
N ILE A 8 0.06 -19.35 2.62
CA ILE A 8 -0.03 -17.90 2.84
C ILE A 8 0.61 -17.60 4.19
N SER A 9 1.68 -16.80 4.16
CA SER A 9 2.44 -16.40 5.34
C SER A 9 2.07 -15.00 5.81
N ASN A 10 1.58 -14.16 4.91
CA ASN A 10 1.12 -12.81 5.21
C ASN A 10 0.02 -12.40 4.23
N TYR A 11 -0.99 -11.70 4.74
CA TYR A 11 -2.11 -11.17 3.98
C TYR A 11 -2.40 -9.74 4.46
N ILE A 12 -2.46 -8.80 3.53
CA ILE A 12 -2.84 -7.41 3.81
C ILE A 12 -3.96 -7.04 2.85
N GLY A 13 -5.08 -6.56 3.39
CA GLY A 13 -6.27 -6.21 2.61
C GLY A 13 -7.55 -6.58 3.35
N SER A 14 -8.69 -6.34 2.72
CA SER A 14 -9.97 -6.90 3.15
C SER A 14 -10.14 -8.30 2.56
N PRO A 15 -11.10 -9.12 3.03
CA PRO A 15 -11.40 -10.41 2.39
C PRO A 15 -11.79 -10.30 0.90
N THR A 16 -12.27 -9.13 0.46
CA THR A 16 -12.71 -8.86 -0.92
C THR A 16 -11.65 -8.16 -1.77
N GLN A 17 -10.66 -7.52 -1.16
CA GLN A 17 -9.61 -6.76 -1.85
C GLN A 17 -8.27 -6.98 -1.15
N ALA A 18 -7.46 -7.88 -1.72
CA ALA A 18 -6.09 -8.13 -1.27
C ALA A 18 -5.16 -7.05 -1.82
N LYS A 19 -4.46 -6.33 -0.93
CA LYS A 19 -3.40 -5.37 -1.31
C LYS A 19 -2.05 -6.06 -1.45
N GLN A 20 -1.79 -7.05 -0.60
CA GLN A 20 -0.57 -7.83 -0.63
C GLN A 20 -0.82 -9.25 -0.11
N VAL A 21 -0.25 -10.24 -0.79
CA VAL A 21 -0.24 -11.63 -0.34
C VAL A 21 1.18 -12.17 -0.45
N ILE A 22 1.73 -12.71 0.64
CA ILE A 22 3.03 -13.38 0.62
C ILE A 22 2.80 -14.86 0.81
N VAL A 23 3.14 -15.64 -0.22
CA VAL A 23 3.13 -17.09 -0.14
C VAL A 23 4.55 -17.61 0.05
N HIS A 24 4.67 -18.64 0.87
CA HIS A 24 5.92 -19.33 1.15
C HIS A 24 5.81 -20.77 0.69
N HIS A 25 6.83 -21.26 -0.01
CA HIS A 25 6.93 -22.67 -0.35
C HIS A 25 7.34 -23.46 0.88
N LYS A 26 6.65 -24.56 1.20
CA LYS A 26 6.86 -25.31 2.46
C LYS A 26 8.23 -25.97 2.56
N LYS A 27 8.79 -26.40 1.42
CA LYS A 27 10.03 -27.20 1.35
C LYS A 27 11.23 -26.40 0.82
N LEU A 28 10.97 -25.29 0.14
CA LEU A 28 12.00 -24.46 -0.47
C LEU A 28 11.99 -23.16 0.31
N ASN A 29 13.16 -22.59 0.61
CA ASN A 29 13.25 -21.28 1.26
C ASN A 29 12.94 -20.16 0.26
N LEU A 30 11.76 -20.21 -0.35
CA LEU A 30 11.31 -19.35 -1.44
C LEU A 30 9.98 -18.70 -1.07
N LYS A 31 9.94 -17.37 -1.23
CA LYS A 31 8.77 -16.53 -0.98
C LYS A 31 8.38 -15.82 -2.26
N VAL A 32 7.10 -15.79 -2.55
CA VAL A 32 6.53 -14.98 -3.64
C VAL A 32 5.59 -13.96 -3.02
N LYS A 33 5.78 -12.70 -3.39
CA LYS A 33 5.00 -11.56 -2.91
C LYS A 33 4.15 -11.03 -4.07
N PHE A 34 2.84 -11.19 -3.94
CA PHE A 34 1.85 -10.57 -4.81
C PHE A 34 1.48 -9.22 -4.22
N VAL A 35 1.49 -8.17 -5.04
CA VAL A 35 1.15 -6.81 -4.62
C VAL A 35 0.18 -6.22 -5.62
N ASP A 36 -0.88 -5.61 -5.11
CA ASP A 36 -1.77 -4.78 -5.91
C ASP A 36 -1.05 -3.47 -6.23
N MET A 37 -0.87 -3.19 -7.52
CA MET A 37 -0.27 -1.95 -8.00
C MET A 37 -1.01 -0.71 -7.50
N LEU A 38 -2.33 -0.78 -7.30
CA LEU A 38 -3.12 0.32 -6.75
C LEU A 38 -2.73 0.66 -5.31
N THR A 39 -1.90 -0.15 -4.64
CA THR A 39 -1.29 0.22 -3.37
C THR A 39 -0.23 1.33 -3.53
N TYR A 40 0.33 1.46 -4.74
CA TYR A 40 1.29 2.49 -5.10
C TYR A 40 0.69 3.60 -5.96
N LEU A 41 -0.61 3.56 -6.24
CA LEU A 41 -1.31 4.62 -6.95
C LEU A 41 -2.48 5.10 -6.09
N GLN A 42 -2.99 6.29 -6.38
CA GLN A 42 -4.36 6.57 -5.92
C GLN A 42 -5.32 5.70 -6.74
N PRO A 43 -6.50 5.32 -6.19
CA PRO A 43 -7.50 4.56 -6.96
C PRO A 43 -7.82 5.29 -8.27
N MET A 44 -7.34 4.73 -9.38
CA MET A 44 -7.52 5.30 -10.72
C MET A 44 -7.58 4.19 -11.76
N GLU A 45 -8.16 4.51 -12.91
CA GLU A 45 -8.22 3.60 -14.04
C GLU A 45 -6.83 3.45 -14.68
N LEU A 46 -6.52 2.25 -15.21
CA LEU A 46 -5.26 1.96 -15.88
C LEU A 46 -4.95 2.97 -17.02
N LYS A 47 -5.98 3.43 -17.73
CA LYS A 47 -5.88 4.46 -18.77
C LYS A 47 -5.32 5.77 -18.23
N GLN A 48 -5.76 6.18 -17.04
CA GLN A 48 -5.28 7.40 -16.39
C GLN A 48 -3.85 7.22 -15.89
N ALA A 49 -3.53 6.08 -15.29
CA ALA A 49 -2.17 5.77 -14.85
C ALA A 49 -1.17 5.77 -16.03
N ALA A 50 -1.55 5.21 -17.17
CA ALA A 50 -0.72 5.23 -18.39
C ALA A 50 -0.51 6.65 -18.93
N LYS A 51 -1.51 7.52 -18.83
CA LYS A 51 -1.39 8.93 -19.23
C LYS A 51 -0.49 9.72 -18.29
N ASP A 52 -0.58 9.48 -16.98
CA ASP A 52 0.12 10.27 -15.96
C ASP A 52 1.57 9.82 -15.76
N PHE A 53 1.85 8.52 -15.91
CA PHE A 53 3.15 7.92 -15.58
C PHE A 53 3.81 7.16 -16.75
N GLY A 54 3.14 7.05 -17.91
CA GLY A 54 3.73 6.53 -19.14
C GLY A 54 4.20 7.64 -20.07
N ASP A 55 4.54 7.29 -21.31
CA ASP A 55 4.91 8.25 -22.37
C ASP A 55 3.67 8.84 -23.09
N GLY A 56 2.53 8.88 -22.41
CA GLY A 56 1.21 9.07 -23.00
C GLY A 56 0.38 7.77 -23.06
N TYR A 57 -0.91 7.93 -23.39
CA TYR A 57 -1.84 6.81 -23.52
C TYR A 57 -1.77 6.23 -24.94
N ASP A 58 -1.46 4.94 -25.05
CA ASP A 58 -1.63 4.19 -26.29
C ASP A 58 -3.13 3.84 -26.42
N ASP A 59 -3.80 4.27 -27.49
CA ASP A 59 -5.24 4.04 -27.73
C ASP A 59 -5.62 2.56 -27.93
N LYS A 60 -4.69 1.65 -27.63
CA LYS A 60 -4.80 0.19 -27.79
C LYS A 60 -5.45 -0.54 -26.61
N LYS A 61 -5.91 0.15 -25.55
CA LYS A 61 -6.66 -0.55 -24.50
C LYS A 61 -7.95 -1.11 -25.10
N GLY A 62 -8.06 -2.44 -25.12
CA GLY A 62 -9.25 -3.14 -25.61
C GLY A 62 -10.45 -2.97 -24.68
N LEU A 63 -11.57 -3.58 -25.08
CA LEU A 63 -12.80 -3.61 -24.30
C LEU A 63 -13.10 -5.06 -23.91
N PHE A 64 -13.21 -5.33 -22.61
CA PHE A 64 -13.47 -6.69 -22.14
C PHE A 64 -14.67 -6.74 -21.17
N PRO A 65 -15.57 -7.73 -21.31
CA PRO A 65 -16.71 -7.88 -20.43
C PRO A 65 -16.33 -8.68 -19.17
N TYR A 66 -15.98 -7.97 -18.09
CA TYR A 66 -15.47 -8.58 -16.86
C TYR A 66 -16.49 -9.45 -16.10
N GLU A 67 -17.79 -9.23 -16.33
CA GLU A 67 -18.88 -9.92 -15.62
C GLU A 67 -19.53 -11.03 -16.47
N ALA A 68 -18.98 -11.34 -17.66
CA ALA A 68 -19.57 -12.29 -18.61
C ALA A 68 -19.48 -13.76 -18.20
N PHE A 69 -18.60 -14.11 -17.27
CA PHE A 69 -18.40 -15.49 -16.82
C PHE A 69 -17.91 -15.54 -15.37
N ASN A 70 -17.99 -16.74 -14.79
CA ASN A 70 -17.52 -17.05 -13.45
C ASN A 70 -16.81 -18.41 -13.44
N THR A 71 -16.45 -18.90 -12.26
CA THR A 71 -15.73 -20.17 -12.09
C THR A 71 -16.47 -21.39 -12.64
N ASP A 72 -17.80 -21.32 -12.71
CA ASP A 72 -18.64 -22.47 -13.02
C ASP A 72 -18.87 -22.60 -14.52
N ASN A 73 -18.91 -21.48 -15.25
CA ASN A 73 -19.20 -21.43 -16.69
C ASN A 73 -18.03 -20.95 -17.57
N VAL A 74 -16.86 -20.64 -17.01
CA VAL A 74 -15.71 -20.08 -17.74
C VAL A 74 -15.36 -20.85 -19.02
N ASN A 75 -15.31 -22.18 -18.95
CA ASN A 75 -14.96 -23.01 -20.10
C ASN A 75 -16.05 -22.97 -21.18
N GLU A 76 -17.33 -22.97 -20.79
CA GLU A 76 -18.44 -22.89 -21.72
C GLU A 76 -18.46 -21.52 -22.43
N VAL A 77 -18.33 -20.44 -21.66
CA VAL A 77 -18.40 -19.07 -22.18
C VAL A 77 -17.20 -18.76 -23.07
N LEU A 78 -15.98 -19.12 -22.67
CA LEU A 78 -14.76 -18.74 -23.39
C LEU A 78 -14.43 -19.63 -24.58
N SER A 79 -14.96 -20.86 -24.65
CA SER A 79 -14.74 -21.75 -25.79
C SER A 79 -15.55 -21.39 -27.03
N LYS A 80 -16.50 -20.45 -26.91
CA LYS A 80 -17.33 -19.99 -28.02
C LYS A 80 -16.53 -19.18 -29.04
N SER A 81 -16.81 -19.43 -30.32
CA SER A 81 -16.23 -18.70 -31.46
C SER A 81 -16.94 -17.37 -31.74
N GLU A 82 -18.20 -17.25 -31.31
CA GLU A 82 -18.98 -16.02 -31.48
C GLU A 82 -18.49 -14.93 -30.51
N PRO A 83 -18.57 -13.64 -30.90
CA PRO A 83 -18.20 -12.54 -30.01
C PRO A 83 -19.13 -12.46 -28.79
N PHE A 84 -18.71 -11.76 -27.75
CA PHE A 84 -19.57 -11.37 -26.64
C PHE A 84 -20.69 -10.47 -27.13
N THR A 85 -21.86 -10.62 -26.52
CA THR A 85 -23.00 -9.77 -26.79
C THR A 85 -22.81 -8.40 -26.13
N MET A 86 -23.58 -7.41 -26.56
CA MET A 86 -23.52 -6.08 -25.95
C MET A 86 -23.94 -6.09 -24.47
N GLU A 87 -24.83 -7.01 -24.08
CA GLU A 87 -25.30 -7.15 -22.70
C GLU A 87 -24.23 -7.70 -21.76
N ASP A 88 -23.30 -8.51 -22.27
CA ASP A 88 -22.18 -9.07 -21.50
C ASP A 88 -21.27 -7.96 -20.93
N PHE A 89 -21.27 -6.76 -21.53
CA PHE A 89 -20.50 -5.60 -21.07
C PHE A 89 -21.20 -4.77 -19.99
N ASN A 90 -22.43 -5.11 -19.59
CA ASN A 90 -23.12 -4.41 -18.52
C ASN A 90 -22.40 -4.67 -17.19
N SER A 91 -22.00 -3.61 -16.49
CA SER A 91 -21.41 -3.74 -15.15
C SER A 91 -22.47 -3.52 -14.09
N SER A 92 -22.73 -4.54 -13.27
CA SER A 92 -23.59 -4.43 -12.10
C SER A 92 -22.96 -3.55 -11.01
N LEU A 93 -21.64 -3.58 -10.88
CA LEU A 93 -20.88 -2.81 -9.90
C LEU A 93 -20.89 -1.31 -10.22
N LYS A 94 -20.56 -0.95 -11.47
CA LYS A 94 -20.51 0.47 -11.90
C LYS A 94 -21.87 0.99 -12.37
N LYS A 95 -22.86 0.11 -12.55
CA LYS A 95 -24.18 0.42 -13.16
C LYS A 95 -24.04 1.09 -14.53
N THR A 96 -23.05 0.66 -15.30
CA THR A 96 -22.73 1.20 -16.62
C THR A 96 -23.05 0.21 -17.71
N LYS A 97 -23.42 0.73 -18.89
CA LYS A 97 -23.58 -0.03 -20.13
C LYS A 97 -22.56 0.45 -21.15
N ILE A 98 -22.09 -0.43 -22.01
CA ILE A 98 -21.25 -0.05 -23.15
C ILE A 98 -22.07 0.79 -24.14
N CYS A 99 -21.44 1.77 -24.79
CA CYS A 99 -22.11 2.53 -25.84
C CYS A 99 -22.04 1.78 -27.18
N GLN A 100 -22.96 2.07 -28.10
CA GLN A 100 -22.98 1.41 -29.41
C GLN A 100 -21.66 1.56 -30.16
N LYS A 101 -21.03 2.74 -30.07
CA LYS A 101 -19.75 3.04 -30.73
C LYS A 101 -18.64 2.13 -30.20
N ASP A 102 -18.51 2.00 -28.89
CA ASP A 102 -17.49 1.16 -28.25
C ASP A 102 -17.74 -0.33 -28.55
N TYR A 103 -19.01 -0.76 -28.58
CA TYR A 103 -19.34 -2.12 -28.96
C TYR A 103 -18.96 -2.45 -30.41
N GLN A 104 -19.11 -1.50 -31.35
CA GLN A 104 -18.61 -1.70 -32.72
C GLN A 104 -17.09 -1.81 -32.77
N ILE A 105 -16.36 -1.02 -31.98
CA ILE A 105 -14.90 -1.14 -31.87
C ILE A 105 -14.51 -2.54 -31.36
N TYR A 106 -15.21 -3.04 -30.35
CA TYR A 106 -15.03 -4.40 -29.84
C TYR A 106 -15.27 -5.46 -30.92
N LEU A 107 -16.37 -5.37 -31.68
CA LEU A 107 -16.70 -6.33 -32.73
C LEU A 107 -15.63 -6.39 -33.83
N GLU A 108 -15.08 -5.25 -34.24
CA GLU A 108 -14.00 -5.22 -35.23
C GLU A 108 -12.70 -5.84 -34.69
N ASP A 109 -12.38 -5.63 -33.41
CA ASP A 109 -11.20 -6.22 -32.79
C ASP A 109 -11.36 -7.73 -32.59
N ALA A 110 -12.54 -8.18 -32.14
CA ALA A 110 -12.87 -9.59 -31.90
C ALA A 110 -12.72 -10.48 -33.16
N LYS A 111 -12.92 -9.93 -34.36
CA LYS A 111 -12.73 -10.66 -35.64
C LYS A 111 -11.32 -11.21 -35.85
N ARG A 112 -10.33 -10.65 -35.14
CA ARG A 112 -8.92 -11.08 -35.23
C ARG A 112 -8.65 -12.39 -34.49
N PHE A 113 -9.61 -12.86 -33.70
CA PHE A 113 -9.45 -13.98 -32.78
C PHE A 113 -10.42 -15.11 -33.11
N LYS A 114 -9.99 -16.36 -32.91
CA LYS A 114 -10.79 -17.54 -33.27
C LYS A 114 -11.91 -17.80 -32.27
N ASN A 115 -11.67 -17.49 -31.01
CA ASN A 115 -12.58 -17.71 -29.90
C ASN A 115 -12.30 -16.69 -28.79
N ARG A 116 -13.13 -16.72 -27.75
CA ARG A 116 -13.02 -15.79 -26.61
C ARG A 116 -11.81 -16.05 -25.70
N TRP A 117 -11.23 -17.25 -25.71
CA TRP A 117 -9.94 -17.51 -25.03
C TRP A 117 -8.80 -16.71 -25.64
N ASP A 118 -8.66 -16.76 -26.96
CA ASP A 118 -7.62 -16.03 -27.69
C ASP A 118 -7.78 -14.51 -27.44
N TYR A 119 -9.03 -14.03 -27.42
CA TYR A 119 -9.32 -12.63 -27.08
C TYR A 119 -8.94 -12.26 -25.65
N LEU A 120 -9.29 -13.10 -24.66
CA LEU A 120 -8.94 -12.88 -23.26
C LEU A 120 -7.41 -12.86 -23.06
N GLN A 121 -6.69 -13.78 -23.71
CA GLN A 121 -5.23 -13.81 -23.63
C GLN A 121 -4.64 -12.50 -24.15
N PHE A 122 -5.01 -12.10 -25.36
CA PHE A 122 -4.55 -10.83 -25.95
C PHE A 122 -4.88 -9.64 -25.04
N TYR A 123 -6.10 -9.58 -24.53
CA TYR A 123 -6.54 -8.51 -23.64
C TYR A 123 -5.67 -8.41 -22.37
N ASN A 124 -5.44 -9.54 -21.69
CA ASN A 124 -4.61 -9.59 -20.49
C ASN A 124 -3.16 -9.19 -20.77
N GLU A 125 -2.61 -9.61 -21.91
CA GLU A 125 -1.26 -9.23 -22.35
C GLU A 125 -1.18 -7.72 -22.62
N GLN A 126 -2.17 -7.14 -23.30
CA GLN A 126 -2.22 -5.70 -23.56
C GLN A 126 -2.34 -4.87 -22.26
N ASP A 127 -3.26 -5.22 -21.37
CA ASP A 127 -3.42 -4.52 -20.09
C ASP A 127 -2.13 -4.62 -19.24
N THR A 128 -1.47 -5.79 -19.26
CA THR A 128 -0.17 -5.97 -18.59
C THR A 128 0.91 -5.09 -19.21
N TYR A 129 1.01 -5.04 -20.54
CA TYR A 129 1.96 -4.20 -21.26
C TYR A 129 1.78 -2.71 -20.92
N ILE A 130 0.53 -2.24 -20.92
CA ILE A 130 0.19 -0.85 -20.55
C ILE A 130 0.58 -0.57 -19.10
N MET A 131 0.40 -1.55 -18.20
CA MET A 131 0.71 -1.43 -16.77
C MET A 131 2.21 -1.36 -16.45
N ILE A 132 3.05 -2.06 -17.22
CA ILE A 132 4.50 -2.13 -16.97
C ILE A 132 5.16 -0.74 -17.00
N LYS A 133 4.78 0.12 -17.95
CA LYS A 133 5.40 1.45 -18.10
C LYS A 133 5.20 2.33 -16.87
N PRO A 134 3.97 2.61 -16.39
CA PRO A 134 3.75 3.32 -15.14
C PRO A 134 4.50 2.73 -13.94
N LEU A 135 4.56 1.40 -13.82
CA LEU A 135 5.32 0.73 -12.76
C LEU A 135 6.82 1.07 -12.82
N MET A 136 7.42 0.96 -14.00
CA MET A 136 8.84 1.26 -14.19
C MET A 136 9.14 2.73 -13.91
N THR A 137 8.25 3.65 -14.30
CA THR A 137 8.36 5.07 -13.95
C THR A 137 8.34 5.28 -12.44
N LEU A 138 7.38 4.68 -11.73
CA LEU A 138 7.29 4.79 -10.26
C LEU A 138 8.55 4.23 -9.58
N ILE A 139 9.02 3.06 -9.99
CA ILE A 139 10.27 2.47 -9.48
C ILE A 139 11.44 3.43 -9.71
N SER A 140 11.56 3.99 -10.91
CA SER A 140 12.66 4.91 -11.27
C SER A 140 12.64 6.18 -10.43
N LEU A 141 11.45 6.74 -10.17
CA LEU A 141 11.28 7.91 -9.31
C LEU A 141 11.79 7.64 -7.89
N GLN A 142 11.55 6.45 -7.34
CA GLN A 142 12.00 6.13 -5.98
C GLN A 142 13.48 5.74 -5.95
N PHE A 143 13.95 5.08 -7.00
CA PHE A 143 15.34 4.72 -7.15
C PHE A 143 16.27 5.94 -7.20
N LYS A 144 15.78 7.10 -7.71
CA LYS A 144 16.51 8.40 -7.61
C LYS A 144 16.94 8.74 -6.18
N TYR A 145 16.18 8.30 -5.19
CA TYR A 145 16.46 8.50 -3.76
C TYR A 145 17.04 7.25 -3.10
N LYS A 146 17.54 6.28 -3.88
CA LYS A 146 18.08 4.99 -3.43
C LYS A 146 17.06 4.15 -2.64
N ILE A 147 15.78 4.33 -2.96
CA ILE A 147 14.69 3.60 -2.32
C ILE A 147 14.17 2.53 -3.28
N ASP A 148 14.20 1.27 -2.83
CA ASP A 148 13.48 0.19 -3.48
C ASP A 148 11.98 0.30 -3.16
N MET A 149 11.18 0.62 -4.18
CA MET A 149 9.73 0.79 -4.03
C MET A 149 9.04 -0.47 -3.47
N PHE A 150 9.48 -1.67 -3.87
CA PHE A 150 8.81 -2.92 -3.47
C PHE A 150 9.17 -3.39 -2.06
N SER A 151 10.25 -2.85 -1.49
CA SER A 151 10.57 -3.00 -0.07
C SER A 151 9.56 -2.27 0.83
N PHE A 152 8.80 -1.31 0.29
CA PHE A 152 7.78 -0.57 1.03
C PHE A 152 6.36 -1.03 0.68
N MET A 153 5.46 -0.84 1.64
CA MET A 153 4.07 -1.30 1.53
C MET A 153 3.15 -0.36 0.75
N SER A 154 3.56 0.88 0.46
CA SER A 154 2.75 1.88 -0.25
C SER A 154 3.62 3.05 -0.71
N MET A 155 3.08 3.89 -1.60
CA MET A 155 3.76 5.14 -1.96
C MET A 155 3.93 6.10 -0.81
N ALA A 156 2.98 6.19 0.13
CA ALA A 156 3.13 7.04 1.30
C ALA A 156 4.33 6.61 2.15
N ALA A 157 4.58 5.31 2.27
CA ALA A 157 5.75 4.78 2.94
C ALA A 157 7.04 5.11 2.19
N CYS A 158 7.05 5.02 0.85
CA CYS A 158 8.18 5.48 0.02
C CYS A 158 8.43 6.99 0.21
N SER A 159 7.40 7.84 0.19
CA SER A 159 7.52 9.29 0.39
C SER A 159 8.08 9.65 1.77
N ASN A 160 7.66 8.93 2.82
CA ASN A 160 8.24 9.11 4.15
C ASN A 160 9.73 8.75 4.15
N ALA A 161 10.13 7.64 3.51
CA ALA A 161 11.54 7.28 3.40
C ALA A 161 12.35 8.33 2.63
N ILE A 162 11.80 8.91 1.55
CA ILE A 162 12.44 10.01 0.81
C ILE A 162 12.62 11.24 1.72
N LYS A 163 11.58 11.57 2.51
CA LYS A 163 11.64 12.70 3.46
C LYS A 163 12.79 12.53 4.45
N TYR A 164 12.97 11.34 5.04
CA TYR A 164 14.11 11.08 5.92
C TYR A 164 15.43 11.10 5.19
N ALA A 165 15.52 10.46 4.02
CA ALA A 165 16.73 10.48 3.20
C ALA A 165 17.19 11.92 2.89
N LYS A 166 16.25 12.85 2.69
CA LYS A 166 16.53 14.27 2.50
C LYS A 166 16.85 15.03 3.79
N ALA A 167 16.13 14.77 4.87
CA ALA A 167 16.40 15.42 6.16
C ALA A 167 17.80 15.10 6.71
N TYR A 168 18.34 13.94 6.36
CA TYR A 168 19.66 13.47 6.79
C TYR A 168 20.69 13.40 5.65
N GLU A 169 20.45 14.08 4.52
CA GLU A 169 21.37 14.02 3.37
C GLU A 169 22.77 14.54 3.71
N ASP A 170 22.83 15.57 4.57
CA ASP A 170 24.08 16.18 5.06
C ASP A 170 24.50 15.65 6.45
N PHE A 171 23.85 14.58 6.93
CA PHE A 171 24.20 13.98 8.22
C PHE A 171 25.45 13.11 8.07
N ASP A 172 26.54 13.58 8.65
CA ASP A 172 27.80 12.87 8.82
C ASP A 172 27.89 12.36 10.27
N ILE A 173 27.95 11.04 10.44
CA ILE A 173 28.11 10.42 11.75
C ILE A 173 29.42 10.84 12.45
N ASN A 174 30.43 11.27 11.69
CA ASN A 174 31.70 11.78 12.20
C ASN A 174 31.77 13.32 12.17
N GLY A 175 30.68 13.99 11.78
CA GLY A 175 30.59 15.44 11.70
C GLY A 175 30.66 16.08 13.08
N VAL A 176 31.34 17.22 13.17
CA VAL A 176 31.36 18.04 14.38
C VAL A 176 30.23 19.05 14.29
N TYR A 177 29.16 18.81 15.06
CA TYR A 177 28.00 19.68 15.11
C TYR A 177 28.08 20.62 16.32
N PRO A 178 27.74 21.92 16.17
CA PRO A 178 27.69 22.82 17.31
C PRO A 178 26.60 22.38 18.28
N ASN A 179 26.81 22.61 19.58
CA ASN A 179 25.75 22.43 20.57
C ASN A 179 24.68 23.49 20.32
N PHE A 180 23.50 23.06 19.89
CA PHE A 180 22.34 23.94 19.78
C PHE A 180 21.56 23.93 21.10
N GLU A 181 21.15 25.10 21.57
CA GLU A 181 20.13 25.18 22.61
C GLU A 181 18.77 24.81 21.98
N ASP A 182 18.12 23.78 22.50
CA ASP A 182 16.78 23.36 22.08
C ASP A 182 15.75 24.42 22.49
N GLN A 183 15.51 25.38 21.59
CA GLN A 183 14.44 26.37 21.70
C GLN A 183 13.11 25.86 21.12
N SER A 184 13.02 24.57 20.76
CA SER A 184 11.80 24.03 20.18
C SER A 184 10.66 24.06 21.19
N GLN A 185 9.48 24.43 20.71
CA GLN A 185 8.29 24.43 21.55
C GLN A 185 7.87 22.97 21.80
N LYS A 186 8.18 22.46 22.99
CA LYS A 186 7.79 21.11 23.39
C LYS A 186 6.27 20.99 23.42
N PHE A 187 5.73 20.02 22.69
CA PHE A 187 4.30 19.72 22.74
C PHE A 187 3.99 18.97 24.04
N TYR A 188 3.18 19.57 24.89
CA TYR A 188 2.59 18.91 26.06
C TYR A 188 1.15 18.57 25.72
N LEU A 189 0.79 17.29 25.86
CA LEU A 189 -0.59 16.87 25.70
C LEU A 189 -1.40 17.47 26.85
N THR A 190 -2.26 18.43 26.53
CA THR A 190 -3.20 19.02 27.50
C THR A 190 -4.55 18.33 27.40
N GLU A 191 -5.30 18.33 28.49
CA GLU A 191 -6.66 17.77 28.53
C GLU A 191 -7.57 18.46 27.50
N ASN A 192 -7.45 19.79 27.36
CA ASN A 192 -8.20 20.54 26.35
C ASN A 192 -7.88 20.11 24.91
N TYR A 193 -6.60 19.85 24.61
CA TYR A 193 -6.19 19.34 23.31
C TYR A 193 -6.74 17.93 23.07
N TRP A 194 -6.67 17.06 24.07
CA TRP A 194 -7.23 15.71 24.03
C TRP A 194 -8.73 15.71 23.74
N GLN A 195 -9.50 16.44 24.53
CA GLN A 195 -10.96 16.58 24.35
C GLN A 195 -11.31 17.18 22.99
N SER A 196 -10.49 18.12 22.49
CA SER A 196 -10.65 18.66 21.13
C SER A 196 -10.47 17.57 20.06
N LYS A 197 -9.46 16.70 20.21
CA LYS A 197 -9.21 15.57 19.29
C LYS A 197 -10.31 14.51 19.36
N VAL A 198 -10.71 14.08 20.56
CA VAL A 198 -11.79 13.10 20.76
C VAL A 198 -13.06 13.57 20.07
N ARG A 199 -13.49 14.81 20.33
CA ARG A 199 -14.67 15.41 19.67
C ARG A 199 -14.52 15.48 18.15
N GLY A 200 -13.34 15.85 17.65
CA GLY A 200 -13.07 15.91 16.22
C GLY A 200 -13.25 14.55 15.53
N TYR A 201 -12.71 13.47 16.11
CA TYR A 201 -12.87 12.12 15.58
C TYR A 201 -14.31 11.62 15.68
N GLN A 202 -15.02 11.90 16.79
CA GLN A 202 -16.44 11.56 16.92
C GLN A 202 -17.29 12.23 15.83
N LEU A 203 -17.03 13.50 15.52
CA LEU A 203 -17.72 14.21 14.43
C LEU A 203 -17.42 13.59 13.07
N GLN A 204 -16.15 13.23 12.82
CA GLN A 204 -15.73 12.56 11.58
C GLN A 204 -16.42 11.20 11.42
N ASP A 205 -16.43 10.38 12.46
CA ASP A 205 -17.03 9.05 12.44
C ASP A 205 -18.55 9.13 12.28
N LYS A 206 -19.21 10.10 12.94
CA LYS A 206 -20.64 10.38 12.74
C LYS A 206 -20.95 10.78 11.31
N HIS A 207 -20.12 11.64 10.71
CA HIS A 207 -20.28 12.05 9.32
C HIS A 207 -20.12 10.87 8.35
N GLN A 208 -19.18 9.96 8.66
CA GLN A 208 -18.89 8.75 7.88
C GLN A 208 -19.75 7.53 8.27
N ARG A 209 -20.71 7.69 9.19
CA ARG A 209 -21.60 6.63 9.70
C ARG A 209 -20.85 5.38 10.19
N ARG A 210 -19.70 5.56 10.84
CA ARG A 210 -18.92 4.46 11.42
C ARG A 210 -19.46 4.09 12.80
N ASP A 211 -19.25 2.84 13.21
CA ASP A 211 -19.52 2.39 14.58
C ASP A 211 -18.58 3.10 15.57
N THR A 212 -19.14 3.73 16.60
CA THR A 212 -18.42 4.49 17.62
C THR A 212 -18.43 3.83 18.99
N THR A 213 -18.97 2.62 19.12
CA THR A 213 -19.22 1.95 20.40
C THR A 213 -17.96 1.74 21.24
N ASN A 214 -16.81 1.56 20.57
CA ASN A 214 -15.50 1.34 21.21
C ASN A 214 -14.54 2.53 21.02
N ASN A 215 -15.06 3.71 20.70
CA ASN A 215 -14.22 4.89 20.54
C ASN A 215 -13.74 5.41 21.90
N VAL A 216 -12.55 6.01 21.86
CA VAL A 216 -11.93 6.74 22.95
C VAL A 216 -12.83 7.87 23.42
N GLN A 217 -12.90 8.05 24.73
CA GLN A 217 -13.71 9.06 25.41
C GLN A 217 -12.83 10.11 26.10
N ASP A 218 -13.42 11.25 26.47
CA ASP A 218 -12.68 12.32 27.15
C ASP A 218 -12.03 11.85 28.45
N LYS A 219 -12.68 10.92 29.18
CA LYS A 219 -12.19 10.29 30.42
C LYS A 219 -10.95 9.40 30.23
N ASP A 220 -10.62 9.04 29.00
CA ASP A 220 -9.50 8.16 28.65
C ASP A 220 -8.17 8.94 28.49
N PHE A 221 -8.09 10.13 29.08
CA PHE A 221 -6.94 11.04 29.02
C PHE A 221 -5.68 10.51 29.73
N ASP A 222 -5.84 9.55 30.64
CA ASP A 222 -4.72 8.99 31.40
C ASP A 222 -3.67 8.39 30.45
N ILE A 223 -2.39 8.65 30.76
CA ILE A 223 -1.24 8.35 29.90
C ILE A 223 -1.13 6.84 29.61
N ASP A 224 -1.60 6.01 30.54
CA ASP A 224 -1.65 4.56 30.39
C ASP A 224 -2.72 4.12 29.37
N VAL A 225 -3.83 4.88 29.27
CA VAL A 225 -4.89 4.64 28.30
C VAL A 225 -4.48 5.12 26.89
N TYR A 226 -3.72 6.22 26.77
CA TYR A 226 -3.06 6.59 25.51
C TYR A 226 -2.13 5.47 25.00
N HIS A 227 -1.33 4.86 25.88
CA HIS A 227 -0.47 3.74 25.53
C HIS A 227 -1.25 2.49 25.12
N LEU A 228 -2.39 2.22 25.77
CA LEU A 228 -3.31 1.13 25.42
C LEU A 228 -3.98 1.37 24.05
N ILE A 229 -4.49 2.58 23.80
CA ILE A 229 -5.15 2.99 22.54
C ILE A 229 -4.17 2.96 21.36
N ARG A 230 -2.91 3.36 21.57
CA ARG A 230 -1.85 3.29 20.55
C ARG A 230 -1.65 1.88 20.00
N SER A 231 -1.90 0.85 20.80
CA SER A 231 -1.83 -0.55 20.34
C SER A 231 -2.95 -0.93 19.35
N GLY A 232 -4.07 -0.19 19.35
CA GLY A 232 -5.22 -0.40 18.47
C GLY A 232 -5.29 0.55 17.25
N ILE A 233 -4.41 1.56 17.14
CA ILE A 233 -4.38 2.46 15.99
C ILE A 233 -3.65 1.77 14.82
N THR A 234 -4.39 1.17 13.89
CA THR A 234 -3.85 0.68 12.62
C THR A 234 -4.19 1.65 11.48
N GLY A 235 -3.18 2.38 10.98
CA GLY A 235 -3.31 3.30 9.85
C GLY A 235 -1.98 3.91 9.41
N GLY A 236 -1.82 4.21 8.12
CA GLY A 236 -0.54 4.45 7.43
C GLY A 236 0.30 5.66 7.87
N LEU A 237 -0.19 6.50 8.78
CA LEU A 237 0.58 7.59 9.42
C LEU A 237 1.20 7.19 10.78
N SER A 238 0.88 6.01 11.31
CA SER A 238 1.33 5.56 12.65
C SER A 238 2.67 4.79 12.66
N ASN A 239 3.16 4.34 11.49
CA ASN A 239 4.37 3.51 11.37
C ASN A 239 5.70 4.24 11.70
N VAL A 240 5.65 5.50 12.11
CA VAL A 240 6.84 6.32 12.33
C VAL A 240 7.32 6.33 13.79
N MET A 241 6.56 5.81 14.75
CA MET A 241 6.98 5.89 16.16
C MET A 241 6.78 4.58 16.92
N HIS A 242 7.63 3.58 16.65
CA HIS A 242 7.81 2.40 17.51
C HIS A 242 9.14 2.48 18.26
N ARG A 243 9.17 3.34 19.27
CA ARG A 243 9.98 3.26 20.49
C ARG A 243 9.58 4.48 21.32
N VAL A 244 9.07 4.28 22.53
CA VAL A 244 9.01 5.39 23.49
C VAL A 244 10.45 5.63 23.90
N ASN A 245 11.12 6.52 23.18
CA ASN A 245 12.33 7.16 23.63
C ASN A 245 11.87 8.49 24.23
N ARG A 246 12.16 8.73 25.50
CA ARG A 246 11.86 9.97 26.20
C ARG A 246 13.12 10.82 26.18
N ALA A 247 13.06 11.94 25.46
CA ALA A 247 14.12 12.93 25.45
C ALA A 247 14.50 13.32 26.89
N GLY A 248 15.79 13.26 27.21
CA GLY A 248 16.33 13.58 28.53
C GLY A 248 16.22 12.47 29.58
N ILE A 249 15.57 11.35 29.28
CA ILE A 249 15.37 10.22 30.21
C ILE A 249 16.02 8.95 29.67
N ASP A 250 15.77 8.63 28.40
CA ASP A 250 16.29 7.41 27.78
C ASP A 250 17.69 7.61 27.19
N PHE A 251 18.48 6.55 27.23
CA PHE A 251 19.83 6.50 26.67
C PHE A 251 19.83 5.75 25.33
N ILE A 252 20.73 6.16 24.43
CA ILE A 252 20.84 5.57 23.09
C ILE A 252 21.20 4.10 23.23
N LYS A 253 20.42 3.23 22.57
CA LYS A 253 20.66 1.79 22.56
C LYS A 253 21.40 1.41 21.28
N ARG A 254 22.57 0.79 21.43
CA ARG A 254 23.37 0.25 20.33
C ARG A 254 23.20 -1.26 20.26
N LEU A 255 22.96 -1.79 19.07
CA LEU A 255 22.95 -3.24 18.85
C LEU A 255 24.39 -3.71 18.62
N TYR A 256 24.81 -4.70 19.42
CA TYR A 256 26.09 -5.39 19.25
C TYR A 256 25.82 -6.82 18.82
N TYR A 257 26.37 -7.21 17.68
CA TYR A 257 26.29 -8.57 17.18
C TYR A 257 27.54 -9.35 17.58
N ASN A 258 27.37 -10.35 18.45
CA ASN A 258 28.43 -11.30 18.78
C ASN A 258 28.45 -12.40 17.71
N LYS A 259 29.49 -12.39 16.87
CA LYS A 259 29.64 -13.27 15.71
C LYS A 259 29.87 -14.74 16.09
N GLU A 260 30.50 -15.00 17.23
CA GLU A 260 30.78 -16.36 17.72
C GLU A 260 29.54 -17.00 18.35
N ALA A 261 28.81 -16.24 19.17
CA ALA A 261 27.57 -16.69 19.79
C ALA A 261 26.33 -16.55 18.88
N LYS A 262 26.49 -15.95 17.69
CA LYS A 262 25.43 -15.60 16.72
C LYS A 262 24.24 -14.87 17.36
N LYS A 263 24.50 -14.05 18.37
CA LYS A 263 23.46 -13.36 19.17
C LYS A 263 23.63 -11.85 19.07
N VAL A 264 22.51 -11.16 18.86
CA VAL A 264 22.45 -9.69 18.95
C VAL A 264 22.08 -9.31 20.39
N THR A 265 22.91 -8.48 21.00
CA THR A 265 22.70 -7.94 22.35
C THR A 265 22.48 -6.43 22.26
N VAL A 266 21.53 -5.93 23.04
CA VAL A 266 21.24 -4.49 23.12
C VAL A 266 22.10 -3.91 24.25
N LEU A 267 23.01 -2.99 23.92
CA LEU A 267 23.82 -2.25 24.88
C LEU A 267 23.25 -0.84 25.04
N THR A 268 23.06 -0.41 26.29
CA THR A 268 22.70 0.97 26.61
C THR A 268 23.98 1.79 26.68
N THR A 269 24.09 2.88 25.92
CA THR A 269 25.27 3.77 25.95
C THR A 269 25.09 4.87 26.99
N ASP A 270 26.15 5.62 27.28
CA ASP A 270 26.10 6.76 28.20
C ASP A 270 25.57 8.03 27.53
N HIS A 271 25.25 7.95 26.24
CA HIS A 271 24.73 9.06 25.46
C HIS A 271 23.21 9.14 25.61
N ARG A 272 22.75 10.17 26.31
CA ARG A 272 21.33 10.42 26.56
C ARG A 272 20.64 10.94 25.30
N ILE A 273 19.48 10.39 24.98
CA ILE A 273 18.66 10.84 23.85
C ILE A 273 18.17 12.24 24.17
N THR A 274 18.61 13.24 23.41
CA THR A 274 18.23 14.64 23.64
C THR A 274 16.96 15.02 22.87
N HIS A 275 16.69 14.36 21.75
CA HIS A 275 15.52 14.62 20.91
C HIS A 275 14.96 13.30 20.35
N VAL A 276 13.63 13.23 20.23
CA VAL A 276 12.95 12.08 19.63
C VAL A 276 12.61 12.46 18.21
N VAL A 277 13.32 11.89 17.24
CA VAL A 277 12.96 12.07 15.83
C VAL A 277 12.05 10.92 15.44
N GLY A 278 10.80 11.26 15.16
CA GLY A 278 9.86 10.37 14.47
C GLY A 278 10.21 10.35 13.01
#